data_AF-A0A849C7Y1-F1
#
_entry.id   AF-A0A849C7Y1-F1
#
_cell.length_a   1.000
_cell.length_b   1.000
_cell.length_c   1.000
_cell.angle_alpha   90.00
_cell.angle_beta   90.00
_cell.angle_gamma   90.00
#
_symmetry.space_group_name_H-M   'P 1'
#
loop_
_entity.id
_entity.type
_entity.pdbx_description
1 polymer ?
#
loop_
_entity_poly.entity_id
_entity_poly.type
_entity_poly.pdbx_seq_one_letter_code
_entity_poly.pdbx_strand_id
1 'polypeptide(L)'
;MIDHTTHTDDVTPEEMAQIVARPQRGNAPAPAVPDAETTAEDRMKARSVKLPQELDSRVEVRAAGLGMSKSAYFRWLAEKDLKNAYSDEPEMVSLEQAREIAIRAVDEALARLSHRPGHAA
;
A
#
# COMPACT_ATOMS: atom_id res chain seq x y z
N MET A 1 39.68 23.52 13.65
CA MET A 1 40.30 22.19 13.81
C MET A 1 39.57 21.29 12.83
N ILE A 2 40.17 20.98 11.68
CA ILE A 2 39.55 20.18 10.62
C ILE A 2 40.17 18.79 10.73
N ASP A 3 39.36 17.79 11.03
CA ASP A 3 39.79 16.40 11.12
C ASP A 3 40.14 15.86 9.73
N HIS A 4 41.42 15.52 9.54
CA HIS A 4 41.98 14.97 8.31
C HIS A 4 42.25 13.46 8.46
N THR A 5 41.24 12.67 8.84
CA THR A 5 41.34 11.20 8.83
C THR A 5 40.54 10.63 7.66
N THR A 6 41.17 10.65 6.48
CA THR A 6 40.67 9.87 5.34
C THR A 6 41.00 8.41 5.61
N HIS A 7 39.97 7.63 5.97
CA HIS A 7 40.06 6.23 6.36
C HIS A 7 40.21 5.32 5.13
N THR A 8 41.27 5.52 4.35
CA THR A 8 41.52 4.79 3.09
C THR A 8 42.87 4.09 3.02
N ASP A 9 43.75 4.26 4.01
CA ASP A 9 45.08 3.62 4.01
C ASP A 9 45.09 2.21 4.64
N ASP A 10 43.99 1.78 5.27
CA ASP A 10 43.89 0.49 5.99
C ASP A 10 43.02 -0.55 5.26
N VAL A 11 42.91 -0.49 3.93
CA VAL A 11 42.17 -1.51 3.17
C VAL A 11 43.16 -2.43 2.46
N THR A 12 43.17 -3.70 2.86
CA THR A 12 44.04 -4.70 2.23
C THR A 12 43.57 -5.01 0.80
N PRO A 13 44.46 -5.48 -0.10
CA PRO A 13 44.07 -5.85 -1.46
C PRO A 13 42.94 -6.91 -1.52
N GLU A 14 42.88 -7.79 -0.51
CA GLU A 14 41.86 -8.82 -0.39
C GLU A 14 40.49 -8.23 0.02
N GLU A 15 40.47 -7.22 0.88
CA GLU A 15 39.23 -6.48 1.23
C GLU A 15 38.73 -5.64 0.07
N MET A 16 39.62 -5.03 -0.71
CA MET A 16 39.24 -4.37 -1.96
C MET A 16 38.64 -5.33 -2.98
N ALA A 17 39.17 -6.55 -3.10
CA ALA A 17 38.60 -7.57 -3.98
C ALA A 17 37.18 -7.97 -3.55
N GLN A 18 36.89 -8.05 -2.25
CA GLN A 18 35.54 -8.31 -1.75
C GLN A 18 34.55 -7.16 -2.01
N ILE A 19 35.02 -5.92 -1.92
CA ILE A 19 34.22 -4.72 -2.25
C ILE A 19 33.85 -4.71 -3.74
N VAL A 20 34.80 -5.05 -4.62
CA VAL A 20 34.61 -5.08 -6.08
C VAL A 20 33.84 -6.32 -6.53
N ALA A 21 33.97 -7.44 -5.83
CA ALA A 21 33.22 -8.68 -6.09
C ALA A 21 31.73 -8.59 -5.69
N ARG A 22 31.32 -7.49 -5.02
CA ARG A 22 29.91 -7.24 -4.73
C ARG A 22 29.18 -7.08 -6.08
N PRO A 23 28.22 -7.95 -6.41
CA PRO A 23 27.58 -7.90 -7.72
C PRO A 23 26.94 -6.52 -7.91
N GLN A 24 27.35 -5.82 -8.97
CA GLN A 24 26.67 -4.61 -9.42
C GLN A 24 25.21 -4.99 -9.67
N ARG A 25 24.33 -4.51 -8.79
CA ARG A 25 22.89 -4.70 -8.90
C ARG A 25 22.49 -4.17 -10.28
N GLY A 26 22.00 -5.06 -11.12
CA GLY A 26 21.64 -4.76 -12.50
C GLY A 26 20.80 -3.50 -12.60
N ASN A 27 21.00 -2.77 -13.69
CA ASN A 27 20.42 -1.49 -14.04
C ASN A 27 18.90 -1.58 -14.29
N ALA A 28 18.16 -2.10 -13.31
CA ALA A 28 16.73 -1.94 -13.21
C ALA A 28 16.49 -0.51 -12.70
N PRO A 29 15.56 0.26 -13.30
CA PRO A 29 15.21 1.57 -12.78
C PRO A 29 14.82 1.39 -11.32
N ALA A 30 15.60 1.99 -10.41
CA ALA A 30 15.25 2.00 -9.01
C ALA A 30 13.84 2.58 -8.90
N PRO A 31 12.91 1.96 -8.13
CA PRO A 31 11.69 2.66 -7.79
C PRO A 31 12.13 3.97 -7.15
N ALA A 32 11.67 5.09 -7.70
CA ALA A 32 12.01 6.40 -7.19
C ALA A 32 11.64 6.44 -5.71
N VAL A 33 12.66 6.35 -4.84
CA VAL A 33 12.49 6.55 -3.42
C VAL A 33 12.14 8.04 -3.31
N PRO A 34 10.95 8.42 -2.80
CA PRO A 34 10.68 9.82 -2.59
C PRO A 34 11.72 10.36 -1.60
N ASP A 35 12.34 11.49 -1.97
CA ASP A 35 13.33 12.17 -1.14
C ASP A 35 12.87 12.21 0.32
N ALA A 36 13.72 11.68 1.21
CA ALA A 36 13.57 11.82 2.64
C ALA A 36 13.89 13.26 3.05
N GLU A 37 13.02 14.20 2.68
CA GLU A 37 12.96 15.51 3.33
C GLU A 37 12.26 15.34 4.68
N THR A 38 13.08 14.95 5.65
CA THR A 38 12.84 15.05 7.09
C THR A 38 12.33 16.46 7.42
N THR A 39 11.22 16.54 8.17
CA THR A 39 10.54 17.77 8.69
C THR A 39 9.57 18.52 7.77
N ALA A 40 8.54 17.84 7.25
CA ALA A 40 7.32 18.52 6.78
C ALA A 40 6.08 17.73 7.19
N GLU A 41 5.90 17.52 8.48
CA GLU A 41 4.64 17.01 9.01
C GLU A 41 3.54 18.04 8.66
N ASP A 42 2.55 17.59 7.88
CA ASP A 42 1.25 18.21 7.61
C ASP A 42 1.07 19.27 6.51
N ARG A 43 2.06 19.53 5.64
CA ARG A 43 1.82 20.40 4.47
C ARG A 43 1.39 19.61 3.24
N MET A 44 0.15 19.81 2.79
CA MET A 44 -0.33 19.26 1.52
C MET A 44 0.56 19.73 0.35
N LYS A 45 1.13 18.79 -0.40
CA LYS A 45 1.94 19.09 -1.60
C LYS A 45 1.05 19.31 -2.81
N ALA A 46 1.11 20.51 -3.40
CA ALA A 46 0.36 20.81 -4.62
C ALA A 46 0.86 19.94 -5.79
N ARG A 47 -0.07 19.31 -6.51
CA ARG A 47 0.18 18.51 -7.71
C ARG A 47 -0.82 18.89 -8.80
N SER A 48 -0.33 19.09 -10.02
CA SER A 48 -1.19 19.33 -11.19
C SER A 48 -1.49 18.01 -11.90
N VAL A 49 -2.73 17.86 -12.37
CA VAL A 49 -3.18 16.71 -13.15
C VAL A 49 -3.71 17.22 -14.48
N LYS A 50 -3.32 16.56 -15.58
CA LYS A 50 -3.83 16.86 -16.92
C LYS A 50 -5.07 16.02 -17.15
N LEU A 51 -6.17 16.67 -17.52
CA LEU A 51 -7.46 16.02 -17.77
C LEU A 51 -8.08 16.61 -19.04
N PRO A 52 -8.83 15.80 -19.82
CA PRO A 52 -9.72 16.34 -20.85
C PRO A 52 -10.71 17.32 -20.23
N GLN A 53 -11.04 18.39 -20.96
CA GLN A 53 -11.92 19.45 -20.47
C GLN A 53 -13.28 18.91 -20.00
N GLU A 54 -13.87 17.99 -20.76
CA GLU A 54 -15.16 17.37 -20.41
C GLU A 54 -15.09 16.65 -19.05
N LEU A 55 -14.00 15.92 -18.78
CA LEU A 55 -13.83 15.20 -17.53
C LEU A 55 -13.65 16.18 -16.36
N ASP A 56 -12.89 17.26 -16.54
CA ASP A 56 -12.74 18.29 -15.51
C ASP A 56 -14.08 18.95 -15.15
N SER A 57 -14.91 19.27 -16.15
CA SER A 57 -16.26 19.82 -15.92
C SER A 57 -17.17 18.84 -15.18
N ARG A 58 -17.13 17.55 -15.53
CA ARG A 58 -17.93 16.52 -14.84
C ARG A 58 -17.49 16.32 -13.39
N VAL A 59 -16.18 16.37 -13.14
CA VAL A 59 -15.62 16.33 -11.78
C VAL A 59 -16.09 17.55 -10.98
N GLU A 60 -16.12 18.73 -11.57
CA GLU A 60 -16.61 19.95 -10.92
C GLU A 60 -18.05 19.80 -10.43
N VAL A 61 -18.95 19.39 -11.32
CA VAL A 61 -20.37 19.21 -11.01
C VAL A 61 -20.53 18.16 -9.91
N ARG A 62 -19.78 17.05 -9.99
CA ARG A 62 -19.87 15.98 -8.99
C ARG A 62 -19.35 16.44 -7.62
N ALA A 63 -18.22 17.14 -7.58
CA ALA A 63 -17.66 17.66 -6.34
C ALA A 63 -18.62 18.67 -5.69
N ALA A 64 -19.19 19.59 -6.48
CA ALA A 64 -20.20 20.53 -6.01
C ALA A 64 -21.44 19.82 -5.46
N GLY A 65 -21.94 18.79 -6.16
CA GLY A 65 -23.07 17.97 -5.69
C GLY A 65 -22.79 17.20 -4.38
N LEU A 66 -21.52 17.03 -4.01
CA LEU A 66 -21.10 16.43 -2.74
C LEU A 66 -20.70 17.47 -1.68
N GLY A 67 -20.79 18.77 -1.98
CA GLY A 67 -20.34 19.84 -1.10
C GLY A 67 -18.81 19.89 -0.90
N MET A 68 -18.04 19.39 -1.86
CA MET A 68 -16.59 19.26 -1.80
C MET A 68 -15.91 20.19 -2.81
N SER A 69 -14.67 20.61 -2.51
CA SER A 69 -13.80 21.20 -3.53
C SER A 69 -13.30 20.11 -4.51
N LYS A 70 -12.88 20.50 -5.72
CA LYS A 70 -12.26 19.55 -6.68
C LYS A 70 -11.08 18.79 -6.06
N SER A 71 -10.20 19.49 -5.34
CA SER A 71 -9.03 18.88 -4.70
C SER A 71 -9.41 17.90 -3.59
N ALA A 72 -10.47 18.19 -2.82
CA ALA A 72 -11.00 17.25 -1.83
C ALA A 72 -11.60 16.01 -2.51
N TYR A 73 -12.33 16.20 -3.61
CA TYR A 73 -12.89 15.08 -4.38
C TYR A 73 -11.80 14.17 -4.96
N PHE A 74 -10.71 14.73 -5.50
CA PHE A 74 -9.57 13.92 -5.97
C PHE A 74 -8.89 13.14 -4.86
N ARG A 75 -8.66 13.77 -3.69
CA ARG A 75 -8.11 13.05 -2.52
C ARG A 75 -9.02 11.92 -2.08
N TRP A 76 -10.33 12.17 -1.98
CA TRP A 76 -11.32 11.15 -1.63
C TRP A 76 -11.32 9.97 -2.62
N LEU A 77 -11.25 10.24 -3.92
CA LEU A 77 -11.14 9.18 -4.93
C LEU A 77 -9.87 8.35 -4.77
N ALA A 78 -8.72 9.02 -4.58
CA ALA A 78 -7.45 8.33 -4.39
C ALA A 78 -7.43 7.49 -3.10
N GLU A 79 -7.91 8.04 -1.98
CA GLU A 79 -8.02 7.32 -0.71
C GLU A 79 -8.94 6.09 -0.83
N LYS A 80 -10.08 6.24 -1.52
CA LYS A 80 -11.00 5.13 -1.77
C LYS A 80 -10.37 4.03 -2.62
N ASP A 81 -9.68 4.39 -3.70
CA ASP A 81 -9.00 3.44 -4.57
C ASP A 81 -7.87 2.70 -3.82
N LEU A 82 -7.03 3.45 -3.11
CA LEU A 82 -5.94 2.87 -2.32
C LEU A 82 -6.46 1.97 -1.20
N LYS A 83 -7.56 2.34 -0.54
CA LYS A 83 -8.20 1.46 0.45
C LYS A 83 -8.65 0.15 -0.22
N ASN A 84 -9.28 0.21 -1.38
CA ASN A 84 -9.71 -1.00 -2.07
C ASN A 84 -8.54 -1.87 -2.56
N ALA A 85 -7.43 -1.25 -2.97
CA ALA A 85 -6.28 -1.96 -3.52
C ALA A 85 -5.34 -2.55 -2.46
N TYR A 86 -5.23 -1.91 -1.29
CA TYR A 86 -4.21 -2.21 -0.28
C TYR A 86 -4.73 -2.41 1.14
N SER A 87 -6.05 -2.45 1.35
CA SER A 87 -6.58 -2.78 2.66
C SER A 87 -6.57 -4.30 2.88
N ASP A 88 -5.92 -4.70 3.97
CA ASP A 88 -6.03 -6.05 4.53
C ASP A 88 -7.31 -6.21 5.38
N GLU A 89 -8.14 -5.15 5.50
CA GLU A 89 -9.44 -5.27 6.15
C GLU A 89 -10.34 -6.15 5.28
N PRO A 90 -10.95 -7.21 5.83
CA PRO A 90 -11.87 -8.03 5.08
C PRO A 90 -13.04 -7.16 4.58
N GLU A 91 -13.45 -7.38 3.34
CA GLU A 91 -14.61 -6.71 2.77
C GLU A 91 -15.83 -6.98 3.69
N MET A 92 -16.38 -5.90 4.25
CA MET A 92 -17.53 -6.01 5.15
C MET A 92 -18.77 -6.36 4.34
N VAL A 93 -19.23 -7.61 4.46
CA VAL A 93 -20.51 -8.06 3.90
C VAL A 93 -21.69 -7.53 4.72
N SER A 94 -22.87 -7.46 4.11
CA SER A 94 -24.09 -7.08 4.84
C SER A 94 -24.36 -8.05 6.02
N LEU A 95 -25.07 -7.58 7.05
CA LEU A 95 -25.40 -8.43 8.21
C LEU A 95 -26.18 -9.69 7.83
N GLU A 96 -27.02 -9.59 6.80
CA GLU A 96 -27.77 -10.72 6.25
C GLU A 96 -26.83 -11.76 5.63
N GLN A 97 -25.91 -11.33 4.76
CA GLN A 97 -24.89 -12.21 4.18
C GLN A 97 -23.94 -12.78 5.25
N ALA A 98 -23.55 -11.99 6.23
CA ALA A 98 -22.72 -12.45 7.35
C ALA A 98 -23.42 -13.57 8.13
N ARG A 99 -24.73 -13.44 8.36
CA ARG A 99 -25.54 -14.45 9.03
C ARG A 99 -25.65 -15.73 8.20
N GLU A 100 -25.86 -15.64 6.90
CA GLU A 100 -25.90 -16.80 6.01
C GLU A 100 -24.57 -17.55 5.99
N ILE A 101 -23.45 -16.83 5.88
CA ILE A 101 -22.11 -17.41 5.92
C ILE A 101 -21.87 -18.12 7.26
N ALA A 102 -22.28 -17.51 8.38
CA ALA A 102 -22.13 -18.08 9.70
C ALA A 102 -22.96 -19.37 9.87
N ILE A 103 -24.23 -19.38 9.43
CA ILE A 103 -25.10 -20.56 9.49
C ILE A 103 -24.46 -21.71 8.69
N ARG A 104 -24.04 -21.44 7.45
CA ARG A 104 -23.41 -22.46 6.60
C ARG A 104 -22.14 -23.03 7.24
N ALA A 105 -21.30 -22.18 7.82
CA ALA A 105 -20.06 -22.61 8.48
C ALA A 105 -20.34 -23.50 9.69
N VAL A 106 -21.36 -23.18 10.49
CA VAL A 106 -21.79 -23.99 11.63
C VAL A 106 -22.34 -25.34 11.18
N ASP A 107 -23.20 -25.36 10.16
CA ASP A 107 -23.78 -26.59 9.62
C ASP A 107 -22.69 -27.53 9.07
N GLU A 108 -21.71 -26.99 8.32
CA GLU A 108 -20.56 -27.75 7.85
C GLU A 108 -19.71 -28.32 8.99
N ALA A 109 -19.50 -27.54 10.06
CA ALA A 109 -18.75 -28.00 11.23
C ALA A 109 -19.49 -29.12 11.97
N LEU A 110 -20.81 -28.98 12.17
CA LEU A 110 -21.65 -29.99 12.80
C LEU A 110 -21.72 -31.28 11.96
N ALA A 111 -21.84 -31.15 10.63
CA ALA A 111 -21.81 -32.31 9.73
C ALA A 111 -20.51 -33.10 9.88
N ARG A 112 -19.35 -32.41 9.90
CA ARG A 112 -18.04 -33.05 10.10
C ARG A 112 -17.92 -33.75 11.46
N LEU A 113 -18.48 -33.17 12.52
CA LEU A 113 -18.49 -33.78 13.85
C LEU A 113 -19.41 -35.01 13.91
N SER A 114 -20.57 -34.96 13.25
CA SER A 114 -21.55 -36.04 13.21
C SER A 114 -21.07 -37.28 12.44
N HIS A 115 -20.08 -37.14 11.56
CA HIS A 115 -19.55 -38.21 10.73
C HIS A 115 -18.18 -38.73 11.20
N ARG A 116 -17.79 -38.48 12.45
CA ARG A 116 -16.56 -39.07 13.00
C ARG A 116 -16.70 -40.60 13.02
N PRO A 117 -15.92 -41.36 12.22
CA PRO A 117 -16.01 -42.82 12.22
C PRO A 117 -15.39 -43.32 13.53
N GLY A 118 -16.23 -43.75 14.48
CA GLY A 118 -15.75 -44.25 15.77
C GLY A 118 -16.75 -44.28 16.92
N HIS A 119 -17.97 -43.75 16.76
CA HIS A 119 -19.05 -43.91 17.76
C HIS A 119 -20.18 -44.79 17.21
N ALA A 120 -19.88 -46.07 17.00
CA ALA A 120 -20.88 -47.13 17.09
C ALA A 120 -20.42 -48.03 18.25
N ALA A 121 -21.24 -48.05 19.30
CA ALA A 121 -21.12 -48.97 20.43
C ALA A 121 -21.42 -50.40 20.01
#